data_AF-A0A2S6NBF3-F1
#
_entry.id   AF-A0A2S6NBF3-F1
#
_cell.length_a   1.000
_cell.length_b   1.000
_cell.length_c   1.000
_cell.angle_alpha   90.00
_cell.angle_beta   90.00
_cell.angle_gamma   90.00
#
_symmetry.space_group_name_H-M   'P 1'
#
loop_
_entity.id
_entity.type
_entity.pdbx_description
1 polymer ?
#
loop_
_entity_poly.entity_id
_entity_poly.type
_entity_poly.pdbx_seq_one_letter_code
_entity_poly.pdbx_strand_id
1 'polypeptide(L)' 'MPIPNFDKGSLKSLVERIERLEEEKKAISEDIKEIFTEAKGNGYDVKIMRKIIAMRRQDEGKRREEAELVDLYLSALGDE' A
#
# COMPACT_ATOMS: atom_id res chain seq x y z
N MET A 1 19.48 22.38 -22.51
CA MET A 1 20.11 21.93 -21.24
C MET A 1 21.28 21.04 -21.62
N PRO A 2 22.52 21.28 -21.14
CA PRO A 2 23.66 20.42 -21.45
C PRO A 2 23.43 19.02 -20.87
N ILE A 3 23.74 17.98 -21.64
CA ILE A 3 23.66 16.59 -21.18
C ILE A 3 24.76 16.40 -20.13
N PRO A 4 24.45 16.05 -18.88
CA PRO A 4 25.47 15.90 -17.86
C PRO A 4 26.40 14.73 -18.21
N ASN A 5 27.70 14.92 -17.98
CA ASN A 5 28.68 13.86 -18.14
C ASN A 5 28.61 12.92 -16.92
N PHE A 6 27.80 11.88 -17.02
CA PHE A 6 27.63 10.90 -15.95
C PHE A 6 28.68 9.79 -16.06
N ASP A 7 29.20 9.35 -14.92
CA ASP A 7 29.98 8.12 -14.84
C ASP A 7 29.09 6.91 -15.20
N LYS A 8 29.45 6.23 -16.30
CA LYS A 8 28.70 5.10 -16.85
C LYS A 8 28.66 3.90 -15.89
N GLY A 9 29.67 3.73 -15.04
CA GLY A 9 29.72 2.64 -14.04
C GLY A 9 28.67 2.84 -12.95
N SER A 10 28.56 4.07 -12.45
CA SER A 10 27.58 4.46 -11.42
C SER A 10 26.13 4.31 -11.91
N LEU A 11 25.82 4.72 -13.13
CA LEU A 11 24.46 4.58 -13.68
C LEU A 11 24.07 3.10 -13.84
N LYS A 12 24.97 2.27 -14.37
CA LYS A 12 24.73 0.83 -14.55
C LYS A 12 24.43 0.14 -13.22
N SER A 13 25.23 0.41 -12.18
CA SER A 13 25.02 -0.15 -10.85
C SER A 13 23.67 0.26 -10.22
N LEU A 14 23.24 1.52 -10.41
CA LEU A 14 21.94 1.98 -9.93
C LEU A 14 20.78 1.27 -10.64
N VAL A 15 20.85 1.13 -11.96
CA VAL A 15 19.82 0.44 -12.76
C VAL A 15 19.70 -1.02 -12.35
N GLU A 16 20.81 -1.76 -12.29
CA GLU A 16 20.81 -3.18 -11.91
C GLU A 16 20.23 -3.41 -10.50
N ARG A 17 20.50 -2.51 -9.56
CA ARG A 17 19.92 -2.57 -8.21
C ARG A 17 18.41 -2.34 -8.22
N ILE A 18 17.92 -1.41 -9.04
CA ILE A 18 16.48 -1.14 -9.17
C ILE A 18 15.77 -2.31 -9.85
N GLU A 19 16.34 -2.87 -10.92
CA GLU A 19 15.77 -4.02 -11.62
C GLU A 19 15.59 -5.21 -10.69
N ARG A 20 16.61 -5.54 -9.88
CA ARG A 20 16.48 -6.58 -8.85
C ARG A 20 15.38 -6.29 -7.84
N LEU A 21 15.27 -5.04 -7.37
CA LEU A 21 14.20 -4.66 -6.43
C LEU A 21 12.80 -4.73 -7.06
N GLU A 22 12.67 -4.42 -8.35
CA GLU A 22 11.40 -4.57 -9.07
C GLU A 22 11.03 -6.05 -9.28
N GLU A 23 12.01 -6.93 -9.50
CA GLU A 23 11.79 -8.38 -9.53
C GLU A 23 11.31 -8.91 -8.16
N GLU A 24 11.99 -8.53 -7.06
CA GLU A 24 11.58 -8.89 -5.69
C GLU A 24 10.17 -8.38 -5.38
N LYS A 25 9.87 -7.13 -5.73
CA LYS A 25 8.55 -6.52 -5.54
C LYS A 25 7.47 -7.24 -6.37
N LYS A 26 7.81 -7.72 -7.57
CA LYS A 26 6.89 -8.51 -8.41
C LYS A 26 6.58 -9.84 -7.72
N ALA A 27 7.59 -10.57 -7.25
CA ALA A 27 7.38 -11.84 -6.54
C ALA A 27 6.48 -11.65 -5.30
N ILE A 28 6.79 -10.66 -4.46
CA ILE A 28 5.95 -10.32 -3.29
C ILE A 28 4.52 -9.97 -3.70
N SER A 29 4.35 -9.26 -4.81
CA SER A 29 3.02 -8.88 -5.31
C SER A 29 2.23 -10.09 -5.82
N GLU A 30 2.91 -11.12 -6.32
CA GLU A 30 2.32 -12.39 -6.74
C GLU A 30 1.88 -13.20 -5.50
N ASP A 31 2.74 -13.34 -4.49
CA ASP A 31 2.40 -14.01 -3.21
C ASP A 31 1.17 -13.37 -2.55
N ILE A 32 1.10 -12.04 -2.51
CA ILE A 32 -0.06 -11.32 -1.95
C ILE A 32 -1.34 -11.63 -2.74
N LYS A 33 -1.27 -11.78 -4.08
CA LYS A 33 -2.43 -12.13 -4.90
C LYS A 33 -2.89 -13.56 -4.63
N GLU A 34 -1.97 -14.50 -4.41
CA GLU A 34 -2.30 -15.88 -4.06
C GLU A 34 -3.07 -15.93 -2.73
N ILE A 35 -2.61 -15.21 -1.70
CA ILE A 35 -3.31 -15.10 -0.41
C ILE A 35 -4.73 -14.55 -0.57
N PHE A 36 -4.92 -13.50 -1.39
CA PHE A 36 -6.28 -12.99 -1.65
C PHE A 36 -7.13 -13.98 -2.44
N THR A 37 -6.53 -14.79 -3.31
CA THR A 37 -7.24 -15.83 -4.08
C THR A 37 -7.69 -16.96 -3.16
N GLU A 38 -6.81 -17.42 -2.26
CA GLU A 38 -7.12 -18.40 -1.23
C GLU A 38 -8.24 -17.88 -0.31
N ALA A 39 -8.12 -16.64 0.17
CA ALA A 39 -9.14 -16.02 1.01
C ALA A 39 -10.52 -15.98 0.31
N LYS A 40 -10.54 -15.66 -0.99
CA LYS A 40 -11.77 -15.72 -1.79
C LYS A 40 -12.33 -17.15 -1.88
N GLY A 41 -11.48 -18.15 -2.08
CA GLY A 41 -11.88 -19.57 -2.10
C GLY A 41 -12.46 -20.04 -0.77
N ASN A 42 -11.96 -19.49 0.34
CA ASN A 42 -12.44 -19.77 1.69
C ASN A 42 -13.67 -18.93 2.09
N GLY A 43 -14.22 -18.11 1.18
CA GLY A 43 -15.45 -17.34 1.40
C GLY A 43 -15.28 -15.97 2.06
N TYR A 44 -14.05 -15.47 2.21
CA TYR A 44 -13.80 -14.13 2.73
C TYR A 44 -14.07 -13.03 1.68
N ASP A 45 -14.58 -11.88 2.12
CA ASP A 45 -14.69 -10.69 1.28
C ASP A 45 -13.32 -9.99 1.13
N VAL A 46 -12.68 -10.23 0.00
CA VAL A 46 -11.38 -9.63 -0.37
C VAL A 46 -11.41 -8.09 -0.38
N LYS A 47 -12.53 -7.47 -0.74
CA LYS A 47 -12.66 -6.00 -0.76
C LYS A 47 -12.60 -5.45 0.66
N ILE A 48 -13.26 -6.11 1.61
CA ILE A 48 -13.21 -5.73 3.03
C ILE A 48 -11.82 -5.98 3.61
N MET A 49 -11.17 -7.10 3.28
CA MET A 49 -9.78 -7.34 3.72
C MET A 49 -8.81 -6.26 3.24
N ARG A 50 -8.91 -5.82 1.99
CA ARG A 50 -8.09 -4.71 1.45
C ARG A 50 -8.32 -3.41 2.23
N LYS A 51 -9.57 -3.10 2.57
CA LYS A 51 -9.91 -1.95 3.42
C LYS A 51 -9.25 -2.07 4.79
N ILE A 52 -9.35 -3.22 5.45
CA ILE A 52 -8.73 -3.45 6.76
C ILE A 52 -7.21 -3.27 6.69
N ILE A 53 -6.55 -3.84 5.67
CA ILE A 53 -5.10 -3.68 5.48
C ILE A 53 -4.74 -2.20 5.28
N ALA A 54 -5.47 -1.48 4.44
CA ALA A 54 -5.24 -0.05 4.22
C ALA A 54 -5.42 0.76 5.51
N MET A 55 -6.50 0.51 6.26
CA MET A 55 -6.73 1.13 7.56
C MET A 55 -5.58 0.86 8.52
N ARG A 56 -5.15 -0.40 8.64
CA ARG A 56 -4.05 -0.82 9.53
C ARG A 56 -2.69 -0.22 9.18
N ARG A 57 -2.49 0.23 7.93
CA ARG A 57 -1.27 0.94 7.51
C ARG A 57 -1.29 2.42 7.89
N GLN A 58 -2.46 3.00 8.15
CA GLN A 58 -2.55 4.37 8.67
C GLN A 58 -2.06 4.40 10.13
N ASP A 59 -1.43 5.51 10.51
CA ASP A 59 -1.03 5.80 11.88
C ASP A 59 -2.24 5.70 12.82
N GLU A 60 -2.08 4.99 13.95
CA GLU A 60 -3.19 4.72 14.88
C GLU A 60 -3.72 6.00 15.54
N GLY A 61 -2.84 6.97 15.80
CA GLY A 61 -3.23 8.27 16.35
C GLY A 61 -4.10 9.05 15.36
N LYS A 62 -3.65 9.16 14.10
CA LYS A 62 -4.43 9.80 13.03
C LYS A 62 -5.76 9.12 12.80
N ARG A 63 -5.81 7.79 12.83
CA ARG A 63 -7.06 7.03 12.65
C ARG A 63 -8.05 7.30 13.79
N ARG A 64 -7.56 7.42 15.02
CA ARG A 64 -8.41 7.73 16.19
C ARG A 64 -8.94 9.16 16.12
N GLU A 65 -8.09 10.12 15.79
CA GLU A 65 -8.48 11.52 15.61
C GLU A 65 -9.52 11.68 14.48
N GLU A 66 -9.31 11.02 13.33
CA GLU A 66 -10.29 10.99 12.24
C GLU A 66 -11.62 10.36 12.67
N ALA A 67 -11.60 9.26 13.45
CA ALA A 67 -12.82 8.62 13.93
C ALA A 67 -13.61 9.51 14.89
N GLU A 68 -12.94 10.15 15.85
CA GLU A 68 -13.57 11.10 16.78
C GLU A 68 -14.22 12.28 16.05
N LEU A 69 -13.56 12.79 14.99
CA LEU A 69 -14.12 13.83 14.14
C LEU A 69 -15.34 13.33 13.34
N VAL A 70 -15.29 12.13 12.78
CA VAL A 70 -16.45 11.57 12.05
C VAL A 70 -17.65 11.41 12.98
N ASP A 71 -17.45 10.85 14.17
CA ASP A 71 -18.52 10.65 15.15
C ASP A 71 -19.14 11.99 15.58
N LEU A 72 -18.32 13.03 15.80
CA LEU A 72 -18.80 14.38 16.10
C LEU A 72 -19.69 14.94 14.97
N TYR A 73 -19.28 14.76 13.71
CA TYR A 73 -20.02 15.28 12.56
C TYR A 73 -21.31 14.49 12.32
N LEU A 74 -21.29 13.16 12.47
CA LEU A 74 -22.48 12.32 12.36
C LEU A 74 -23.51 12.66 13.45
N SER A 75 -23.06 12.83 14.69
CA SER A 75 -23.90 13.29 15.80
C SER A 75 -24.52 14.67 15.51
N ALA A 76 -23.75 15.60 14.94
CA ALA A 76 -24.26 16.92 14.54
C ALA A 76 -25.28 16.87 13.39
N LEU A 77 -25.23 15.84 12.54
CA LEU A 77 -26.18 15.60 11.46
C LEU A 77 -27.42 14.80 11.91
N GLY A 78 -27.38 14.21 13.11
CA GLY A 78 -28.45 13.36 13.64
C GLY A 78 -28.45 11.94 13.06
N ASP A 79 -27.33 11.53 12.45
CA ASP A 79 -27.11 10.20 11.89
C ASP A 79 -26.41 9.34 12.96
N GLU A 80 -27.16 8.75 13.89
CA GLU A 80 -26.68 7.73 14.86
C GLU A 80 -26.91 6.29 14.38
#